data_AF-A0A4Z1BU64-F1
#
_entry.id   AF-A0A4Z1BU64-F1
#
_cell.length_a   1.000
_cell.length_b   1.000
_cell.length_c   1.000
_cell.angle_alpha   90.00
_cell.angle_beta   90.00
_cell.angle_gamma   90.00
#
_symmetry.space_group_name_H-M   'P 1'
#
loop_
_entity.id
_entity.type
_entity.pdbx_description
1 polymer ?
#
loop_
_entity_poly.entity_id
_entity_poly.type
_entity_poly.pdbx_seq_one_letter_code
_entity_poly.pdbx_strand_id
1 'polypeptide(L)'
;MEPSSTTPDADLLEELRRHRAELRESISALEDALAAPTASDRGRWVQRVHVAVVELAGDLREHVDLTEGPDGLYRGVLTTSPRLSGAVDALTREHVLIRGQVEGLLARVGASDVVADVDRVRDLGTALLGRLVRHRQRGSDLVFEAYEFDIGGET
;
A
#
# COMPACT_ATOMS: atom_id res chain seq x y z
N MET A 1 -3.56 -23.72 34.86
CA MET A 1 -3.80 -22.54 34.00
C MET A 1 -2.51 -22.37 33.21
N GLU A 2 -2.38 -23.14 32.13
CA GLU A 2 -1.22 -23.04 31.24
C GLU A 2 -1.35 -21.74 30.45
N PRO A 3 -0.27 -20.95 30.28
CA PRO A 3 -0.32 -19.78 29.43
C PRO A 3 -0.44 -20.26 27.99
N SER A 4 -1.52 -19.86 27.31
CA SER A 4 -1.66 -20.05 25.86
C SER A 4 -0.49 -19.36 25.16
N SER A 5 0.47 -20.15 24.70
CA SER A 5 1.50 -19.69 23.78
C SER A 5 0.83 -19.38 22.44
N THR A 6 0.55 -18.11 22.19
CA THR A 6 0.30 -17.62 20.83
C THR A 6 1.55 -17.94 20.01
N THR A 7 1.39 -18.75 18.96
CA THR A 7 2.48 -19.14 18.07
C THR A 7 3.03 -17.90 17.36
N PRO A 8 4.35 -17.74 17.17
CA PRO A 8 4.96 -16.58 16.51
C PRO A 8 4.33 -16.19 15.16
N ASP A 9 3.79 -17.16 14.42
CA ASP A 9 3.10 -16.94 13.15
C ASP A 9 1.76 -16.19 13.31
N ALA A 10 1.05 -16.37 14.43
CA ALA A 10 -0.22 -15.70 14.67
C ALA A 10 -0.03 -14.20 14.97
N ASP A 11 1.02 -13.84 15.69
CA ASP A 11 1.36 -12.44 15.97
C ASP A 11 1.81 -11.71 14.70
N LEU A 12 2.62 -12.36 13.85
CA LEU A 12 3.01 -11.84 12.54
C LEU A 12 1.81 -11.61 11.62
N LEU A 13 0.87 -12.56 11.56
CA LEU A 13 -0.34 -12.43 10.75
C LEU A 13 -1.25 -11.29 11.23
N GLU A 14 -1.32 -11.07 12.55
CA GLU A 14 -2.10 -9.97 13.11
C GLU A 14 -1.45 -8.61 12.83
N GLU A 15 -0.12 -8.52 12.94
CA GLU A 15 0.64 -7.34 12.53
C GLU A 15 0.44 -7.01 11.05
N LEU A 16 0.50 -8.03 10.18
CA LEU A 16 0.23 -7.86 8.75
C LEU A 16 -1.22 -7.41 8.47
N ARG A 17 -2.21 -7.87 9.25
CA ARG A 17 -3.60 -7.43 9.11
C ARG A 17 -3.76 -5.97 9.53
N ARG A 18 -3.18 -5.58 10.66
CA ARG A 18 -3.17 -4.19 11.13
C ARG A 18 -2.57 -3.27 10.08
N HIS A 19 -1.40 -3.61 9.57
CA HIS A 19 -0.70 -2.78 8.58
C HIS A 19 -1.48 -2.62 7.26
N ARG A 20 -2.15 -3.69 6.82
CA ARG A 20 -3.04 -3.64 5.65
C ARG A 20 -4.28 -2.78 5.88
N ALA A 21 -4.75 -2.68 7.12
CA ALA A 21 -5.84 -1.78 7.48
C ALA A 21 -5.37 -0.33 7.45
N GLU A 22 -4.21 -0.02 8.03
CA GLU A 22 -3.60 1.32 8.02
C GLU A 22 -3.39 1.84 6.59
N LEU A 23 -2.74 1.04 5.71
CA LEU A 23 -2.58 1.42 4.31
C LEU A 23 -3.92 1.65 3.59
N ARG A 24 -4.96 0.87 3.93
CA ARG A 24 -6.31 1.06 3.37
C ARG A 24 -6.94 2.37 3.86
N GLU A 25 -6.74 2.73 5.12
CA GLU A 25 -7.22 3.98 5.68
C GLU A 25 -6.59 5.18 4.98
N SER A 26 -5.27 5.19 4.77
CA SER A 26 -4.59 6.24 4.01
C SER A 26 -5.02 6.34 2.54
N ILE A 27 -5.30 5.20 1.89
CA ILE A 27 -5.88 5.18 0.54
C ILE A 27 -7.24 5.89 0.52
N SER A 28 -8.08 5.61 1.52
CA SER A 28 -9.42 6.17 1.64
C SER A 28 -9.36 7.68 1.93
N ALA A 29 -8.42 8.09 2.80
CA ALA A 29 -8.18 9.50 3.11
C ALA A 29 -7.72 10.30 1.88
N LEU A 30 -6.88 9.72 1.02
CA LEU A 30 -6.49 10.34 -0.24
C LEU A 30 -7.68 10.48 -1.21
N GLU A 31 -8.50 9.44 -1.34
CA GLU A 31 -9.71 9.48 -2.16
C GLU A 31 -10.65 10.61 -1.72
N ASP A 32 -10.94 10.69 -0.42
CA ASP A 32 -11.78 11.73 0.17
C ASP A 32 -11.20 13.14 -0.06
N ALA A 33 -9.88 13.32 0.09
CA ALA A 33 -9.22 14.59 -0.14
C ALA A 33 -9.33 15.04 -1.61
N LEU A 34 -9.15 14.13 -2.57
CA LEU A 34 -9.24 14.41 -4.01
C LEU A 34 -10.68 14.76 -4.43
N ALA A 35 -11.66 14.08 -3.85
CA ALA A 35 -13.10 14.27 -4.11
C ALA A 35 -13.65 15.58 -3.52
N ALA A 36 -12.95 16.17 -2.54
CA ALA A 36 -13.45 17.36 -1.85
C ALA A 36 -13.65 18.57 -2.80
N PRO A 37 -14.65 19.43 -2.53
CA PRO A 37 -14.91 20.63 -3.33
C PRO A 37 -13.72 21.61 -3.33
N THR A 38 -13.46 22.22 -4.49
CA THR A 38 -12.36 23.18 -4.71
C THR A 38 -12.83 24.62 -4.89
N ALA A 39 -14.13 24.84 -5.09
CA ALA A 39 -14.71 26.13 -5.51
C ALA A 39 -14.56 27.25 -4.46
N SER A 40 -14.56 26.90 -3.17
CA SER A 40 -14.59 27.88 -2.07
C SER A 40 -13.21 28.17 -1.47
N ASP A 41 -12.28 27.21 -1.52
CA ASP A 41 -10.96 27.33 -0.90
C ASP A 41 -9.97 26.30 -1.51
N ARG A 42 -9.37 26.69 -2.64
CA ARG A 42 -8.40 25.84 -3.35
C ARG A 42 -7.13 25.59 -2.53
N GLY A 43 -6.68 26.57 -1.74
CA GLY A 43 -5.50 26.41 -0.89
C GLY A 43 -5.70 25.32 0.16
N ARG A 44 -6.85 25.33 0.85
CA ARG A 44 -7.22 24.27 1.79
C ARG A 44 -7.40 22.92 1.12
N TRP A 45 -7.92 22.87 -0.11
CA TRP A 45 -7.97 21.63 -0.87
C TRP A 45 -6.56 21.07 -1.13
N VAL A 46 -5.63 21.88 -1.61
CA VAL A 46 -4.23 21.47 -1.82
C VAL A 46 -3.60 20.96 -0.53
N GLN A 47 -3.79 21.67 0.58
CA GLN A 47 -3.27 21.24 1.89
C GLN A 47 -3.83 19.89 2.33
N ARG A 48 -5.14 19.65 2.16
CA ARG A 48 -5.75 18.35 2.48
C ARG A 48 -5.17 17.21 1.65
N VAL A 49 -5.03 17.41 0.34
CA VAL A 49 -4.41 16.42 -0.55
C VAL A 49 -2.95 16.20 -0.13
N HIS A 50 -2.18 17.26 0.13
CA HIS A 50 -0.80 17.14 0.59
C HIS A 50 -0.67 16.29 1.85
N VAL A 51 -1.47 16.59 2.89
CA VAL A 51 -1.48 15.80 4.13
C VAL A 51 -1.80 14.34 3.85
N ALA A 52 -2.87 14.06 3.10
CA ALA A 52 -3.25 12.68 2.78
C ALA A 52 -2.18 11.91 2.00
N VAL A 53 -1.45 12.57 1.09
CA VAL A 53 -0.36 11.92 0.34
C VAL A 53 0.87 11.71 1.24
N VAL A 54 1.14 12.59 2.21
CA VAL A 54 2.22 12.40 3.19
C VAL A 54 1.94 11.18 4.08
N GLU A 55 0.72 11.05 4.61
CA GLU A 55 0.32 9.88 5.41
C GLU A 55 0.43 8.59 4.57
N LEU A 56 -0.13 8.59 3.35
CA LEU A 56 0.01 7.46 2.43
C LEU A 56 1.48 7.09 2.15
N ALA A 57 2.37 8.08 2.05
CA ALA A 57 3.79 7.82 1.83
C ALA A 57 4.47 7.15 3.04
N GLY A 58 4.02 7.47 4.26
CA GLY A 58 4.44 6.81 5.50
C GLY A 58 4.00 5.35 5.51
N ASP A 59 2.69 5.12 5.40
CA ASP A 59 2.10 3.78 5.46
C ASP A 59 2.62 2.87 4.35
N LEU A 60 2.85 3.42 3.14
CA LEU A 60 3.44 2.68 2.03
C LEU A 60 4.87 2.24 2.34
N ARG A 61 5.67 3.09 3.00
CA ARG A 61 7.05 2.73 3.38
C ARG A 61 7.03 1.56 4.35
N GLU A 62 6.22 1.66 5.40
CA GLU A 62 6.09 0.60 6.39
C GLU A 62 5.54 -0.69 5.77
N HIS A 63 4.61 -0.59 4.81
CA HIS A 63 4.12 -1.74 4.03
C HIS A 63 5.23 -2.40 3.21
N VAL A 64 6.09 -1.61 2.56
CA VAL A 64 7.25 -2.13 1.83
C VAL A 64 8.24 -2.79 2.79
N ASP A 65 8.52 -2.18 3.93
CA ASP A 65 9.45 -2.74 4.92
C ASP A 65 8.94 -4.09 5.48
N LEU A 66 7.64 -4.20 5.76
CA LEU A 66 7.04 -5.47 6.23
C LEU A 66 6.97 -6.56 5.15
N THR A 67 6.91 -6.19 3.88
CA THR A 67 6.82 -7.17 2.78
C THR A 67 8.18 -7.57 2.25
N GLU A 68 9.09 -6.63 2.06
CA GLU A 68 10.39 -6.79 1.40
C GLU A 68 11.60 -6.73 2.36
N GLY A 69 11.38 -6.32 3.61
CA GLY A 69 12.46 -6.20 4.59
C GLY A 69 13.20 -7.52 4.83
N PRO A 70 14.34 -7.49 5.54
CA PRO A 70 15.16 -8.68 5.82
C PRO A 70 14.39 -9.84 6.44
N ASP A 71 13.37 -9.52 7.26
CA ASP A 71 12.46 -10.45 7.90
C ASP A 71 11.01 -10.33 7.35
N GLY A 72 10.87 -9.74 6.17
CA GLY A 72 9.58 -9.45 5.54
C GLY A 72 8.90 -10.68 4.94
N LEU A 73 7.58 -10.55 4.72
CA LEU A 73 6.70 -11.61 4.23
C LEU A 73 7.25 -12.33 2.98
N TYR A 74 7.77 -11.58 2.00
CA TYR A 74 8.22 -12.17 0.73
C TYR A 74 9.40 -13.13 0.90
N ARG A 75 10.28 -12.89 1.89
CA ARG A 75 11.36 -13.84 2.19
C ARG A 75 10.81 -15.19 2.64
N GLY A 76 9.79 -15.18 3.50
CA GLY A 76 9.08 -16.38 3.95
C GLY A 76 8.45 -17.12 2.76
N VAL A 77 7.68 -16.38 1.94
CA VAL A 77 7.04 -16.92 0.73
C VAL A 77 8.05 -17.53 -0.24
N LEU A 78 9.19 -16.89 -0.48
CA LEU A 78 10.23 -17.41 -1.38
C LEU A 78 10.92 -18.66 -0.82
N THR A 79 10.95 -18.81 0.51
CA THR A 79 11.53 -19.97 1.18
C THR A 79 10.59 -21.18 1.11
N THR A 80 9.29 -20.99 1.36
CA THR A 80 8.30 -22.09 1.42
C THR A 80 7.67 -22.37 0.06
N SER A 81 7.51 -21.36 -0.79
CA SER A 81 6.85 -21.44 -2.10
C SER A 81 7.69 -20.80 -3.22
N PRO A 82 8.87 -21.35 -3.60
CA PRO A 82 9.76 -20.77 -4.61
C PRO A 82 9.12 -20.51 -5.98
N ARG A 83 8.06 -21.26 -6.32
CA ARG A 83 7.25 -21.07 -7.54
C ARG A 83 6.61 -19.68 -7.64
N LEU A 84 6.45 -18.98 -6.51
CA LEU A 84 5.84 -17.65 -6.42
C LEU A 84 6.84 -16.50 -6.65
N SER A 85 8.10 -16.81 -6.94
CA SER A 85 9.14 -15.79 -7.20
C SER A 85 8.75 -14.77 -8.26
N GLY A 86 8.13 -15.20 -9.36
CA GLY A 86 7.67 -14.26 -10.40
C GLY A 86 6.58 -13.29 -9.91
N ALA A 87 5.71 -13.73 -9.00
CA ALA A 87 4.67 -12.88 -8.42
C ALA A 87 5.26 -11.88 -7.41
N VAL A 88 6.19 -12.33 -6.56
CA VAL A 88 6.95 -11.47 -5.65
C VAL A 88 7.70 -10.37 -6.43
N ASP A 89 8.45 -10.75 -7.47
CA ASP A 89 9.18 -9.81 -8.32
C ASP A 89 8.26 -8.77 -8.98
N ALA A 90 7.05 -9.18 -9.38
CA ALA A 90 6.07 -8.27 -9.96
C ALA A 90 5.58 -7.24 -8.92
N LEU A 91 5.25 -7.69 -7.71
CA LEU A 91 4.81 -6.82 -6.62
C LEU A 91 5.89 -5.83 -6.18
N THR A 92 7.16 -6.28 -6.12
CA THR A 92 8.29 -5.40 -5.80
C THR A 92 8.50 -4.31 -6.86
N ARG A 93 8.38 -4.65 -8.15
CA ARG A 93 8.39 -3.63 -9.20
C ARG A 93 7.21 -2.66 -9.09
N GLU A 94 6.04 -3.14 -8.69
CA GLU A 94 4.89 -2.27 -8.43
C GLU A 94 5.14 -1.30 -7.28
N HIS A 95 5.78 -1.73 -6.18
CA HIS A 95 6.14 -0.83 -5.08
C HIS A 95 7.03 0.32 -5.57
N VAL A 96 8.04 0.05 -6.40
CA VAL A 96 8.89 1.10 -6.98
C VAL A 96 8.07 2.09 -7.79
N LEU A 97 7.16 1.61 -8.64
CA LEU A 97 6.30 2.46 -9.46
C LEU A 97 5.34 3.31 -8.62
N ILE A 98 4.71 2.70 -7.60
CA ILE A 98 3.77 3.39 -6.70
C ILE A 98 4.52 4.46 -5.89
N ARG A 99 5.70 4.15 -5.35
CA ARG A 99 6.54 5.15 -4.65
C ARG A 99 6.85 6.34 -5.56
N GLY A 100 7.25 6.10 -6.81
CA GLY A 100 7.51 7.17 -7.77
C GLY A 100 6.26 8.02 -8.08
N GLN A 101 5.07 7.42 -8.12
CA GLN A 101 3.83 8.17 -8.29
C GLN A 101 3.45 9.00 -7.06
N VAL A 102 3.68 8.48 -5.85
CA VAL A 102 3.50 9.22 -4.59
C VAL A 102 4.45 10.41 -4.54
N GLU A 103 5.74 10.21 -4.82
CA GLU A 103 6.75 11.27 -4.88
C GLU A 103 6.40 12.33 -5.93
N GLY A 104 5.96 11.91 -7.12
CA GLY A 104 5.51 12.82 -8.17
C GLY A 104 4.27 13.62 -7.79
N LEU A 105 3.32 13.00 -7.07
CA LEU A 105 2.13 13.69 -6.57
C LEU A 105 2.51 14.69 -5.47
N LEU A 106 3.37 14.32 -4.51
CA LEU A 106 3.91 15.21 -3.47
C LEU A 106 4.59 16.44 -4.06
N ALA A 107 5.49 16.24 -5.02
CA ALA A 107 6.15 17.33 -5.72
C ALA A 107 5.13 18.27 -6.38
N ARG A 108 4.08 17.70 -6.97
CA ARG A 108 3.02 18.48 -7.63
C ARG A 108 2.15 19.25 -6.66
N VAL A 109 1.85 18.71 -5.47
CA VAL A 109 1.03 19.38 -4.43
C VAL A 109 1.84 20.32 -3.52
N GLY A 110 3.17 20.17 -3.49
CA GLY A 110 4.09 21.04 -2.73
C GLY A 110 4.63 22.25 -3.51
N ALA A 111 4.50 22.28 -4.84
CA ALA A 111 4.97 23.40 -5.66
C ALA A 111 4.15 24.67 -5.41
N SER A 112 4.73 25.87 -5.38
CA SER A 112 3.94 27.09 -5.10
C SER A 112 2.92 27.44 -6.20
N ASP A 113 2.94 26.75 -7.35
CA ASP A 113 2.05 26.93 -8.50
C ASP A 113 0.90 25.90 -8.59
N VAL A 114 0.71 25.02 -7.59
CA VAL A 114 -0.36 23.98 -7.57
C VAL A 114 -1.75 24.56 -7.78
N VAL A 115 -1.93 25.82 -7.39
CA VAL A 115 -3.17 26.57 -7.57
C VAL A 115 -3.65 26.49 -9.03
N ALA A 116 -2.78 26.27 -10.02
CA ALA A 116 -3.13 26.30 -11.43
C ALA A 116 -3.78 25.03 -12.00
N ASP A 117 -3.70 23.84 -11.38
CA ASP A 117 -4.02 22.59 -12.08
C ASP A 117 -4.61 21.47 -11.20
N VAL A 118 -5.81 21.74 -10.69
CA VAL A 118 -6.61 20.81 -9.89
C VAL A 118 -6.86 19.50 -10.66
N ASP A 119 -7.16 19.58 -11.95
CA ASP A 119 -7.53 18.43 -12.76
C ASP A 119 -6.34 17.49 -12.91
N ARG A 120 -5.13 18.00 -13.13
CA ARG A 120 -3.93 17.16 -13.18
C ARG A 120 -3.63 16.45 -11.87
N VAL A 121 -3.81 17.12 -10.73
CA VAL A 121 -3.62 16.52 -9.41
C VAL A 121 -4.64 15.39 -9.20
N ARG A 122 -5.90 15.59 -9.62
CA ARG A 122 -6.93 14.54 -9.60
C ARG A 122 -6.58 13.37 -10.51
N ASP A 123 -6.18 13.62 -11.75
CA ASP A 123 -5.80 12.56 -12.69
C ASP A 123 -4.66 11.70 -12.15
N LEU A 124 -3.63 12.35 -11.58
CA LEU A 124 -2.50 11.66 -10.95
C LEU A 124 -2.93 10.86 -9.72
N GLY A 125 -3.74 11.46 -8.85
CA GLY A 125 -4.25 10.84 -7.64
C GLY A 125 -5.16 9.64 -7.94
N THR A 126 -6.12 9.78 -8.85
CA THR A 126 -7.01 8.70 -9.28
C THR A 126 -6.23 7.57 -9.96
N ALA A 127 -5.22 7.89 -10.79
CA ALA A 127 -4.36 6.87 -11.38
C ALA A 127 -3.55 6.10 -10.31
N LEU A 128 -3.06 6.79 -9.28
CA LEU A 128 -2.38 6.18 -8.13
C LEU A 128 -3.32 5.26 -7.34
N LEU A 129 -4.53 5.72 -6.99
CA LEU A 129 -5.55 4.92 -6.31
C LEU A 129 -5.87 3.64 -7.08
N GLY A 130 -6.05 3.74 -8.40
CA GLY A 130 -6.30 2.58 -9.27
C GLY A 130 -5.14 1.58 -9.35
N ARG A 131 -3.89 2.01 -9.09
CA ARG A 131 -2.75 1.09 -8.95
C ARG A 131 -2.72 0.44 -7.57
N LEU A 132 -2.93 1.23 -6.50
CA LEU A 132 -2.96 0.73 -5.13
C LEU A 132 -4.02 -0.36 -4.94
N VAL A 133 -5.23 -0.18 -5.50
CA VAL A 133 -6.28 -1.20 -5.47
C VAL A 133 -5.82 -2.50 -6.14
N ARG A 134 -5.23 -2.42 -7.34
CA ARG A 134 -4.76 -3.59 -8.08
C ARG A 134 -3.57 -4.28 -7.41
N HIS A 135 -2.66 -3.50 -6.86
CA HIS A 135 -1.54 -4.00 -6.06
C HIS A 135 -2.04 -4.80 -4.86
N ARG A 136 -3.02 -4.26 -4.11
CA ARG A 136 -3.61 -4.94 -2.96
C ARG A 136 -4.31 -6.24 -3.34
N GLN A 137 -5.03 -6.26 -4.47
CA GLN A 137 -5.64 -7.49 -4.98
C GLN A 137 -4.59 -8.57 -5.23
N ARG A 138 -3.52 -8.26 -5.97
CA ARG A 138 -2.42 -9.21 -6.25
C ARG A 138 -1.66 -9.62 -4.99
N GLY A 139 -1.49 -8.72 -4.03
CA GLY A 139 -0.91 -9.04 -2.72
C GLY A 139 -1.77 -10.00 -1.92
N SER A 140 -3.10 -9.86 -1.97
CA SER A 140 -4.04 -10.83 -1.39
C SER A 140 -3.96 -12.19 -2.08
N ASP A 141 -3.91 -12.22 -3.42
CA ASP A 141 -3.76 -13.45 -4.20
C ASP A 141 -2.47 -14.20 -3.83
N LEU A 142 -1.34 -13.48 -3.72
CA LEU A 142 -0.06 -14.06 -3.31
C LEU A 142 -0.15 -14.75 -1.94
N VAL A 143 -0.76 -14.08 -0.96
CA VAL A 143 -0.86 -14.64 0.41
C VAL A 143 -1.79 -15.84 0.43
N PHE A 144 -2.90 -15.80 -0.30
CA PHE A 144 -3.77 -16.96 -0.44
C PHE A 144 -3.02 -18.14 -1.06
N GLU A 145 -2.31 -17.93 -2.18
CA GLU A 145 -1.55 -18.98 -2.86
C GLU A 145 -0.39 -19.54 -2.03
N ALA A 146 0.23 -18.71 -1.19
CA ALA A 146 1.38 -19.12 -0.37
C ALA A 146 0.96 -19.94 0.86
N TYR A 147 -0.21 -19.68 1.44
CA TYR A 147 -0.61 -20.26 2.73
C TYR A 147 -1.81 -21.22 2.66
N GLU A 148 -2.70 -21.13 1.66
CA GLU A 148 -3.81 -22.09 1.51
C GLU A 148 -3.49 -23.25 0.57
N PHE A 149 -2.69 -23.03 -0.49
CA PHE A 149 -2.38 -24.10 -1.45
C PHE A 149 -1.37 -25.13 -0.88
N ASP A 150 -0.58 -24.75 0.12
CA ASP A 150 0.40 -25.62 0.78
C ASP A 150 -0.26 -26.68 1.70
N ILE A 151 -1.56 -26.52 2.02
CA ILE A 151 -2.34 -27.45 2.85
C ILE A 151 -2.99 -28.57 1.99
N GLY A 152 -3.04 -28.41 0.66
CA GLY A 152 -3.73 -29.33 -0.26
C GLY A 152 -2.84 -30.40 -0.92
N GLY A 153 -1.56 -30.48 -0.57
CA GLY A 153 -0.53 -31.23 -1.28
C GLY A 153 -0.18 -32.63 -0.76
N GLU A 154 -0.92 -33.18 0.20
CA GLU A 154 -0.80 -34.60 0.60
C GLU A 154 -1.90 -35.43 -0.08
N THR A 155 -1.56 -36.06 -1.21
CA THR A 155 -2.26 -37.25 -1.72
C THR A 155 -1.27 -38.28 -2.22
#